data_AF-A0A1L9N541-F1
#
_entry.id   AF-A0A1L9N541-F1
#
_cell.length_a   1.000
_cell.length_b   1.000
_cell.length_c   1.000
_cell.angle_alpha   90.00
_cell.angle_beta   90.00
_cell.angle_gamma   90.00
#
_symmetry.space_group_name_H-M   'P 1'
#
loop_
_entity.id
_entity.type
_entity.pdbx_description
1 polymer ?
#
loop_
_entity_poly.entity_id
_entity_poly.type
_entity_poly.pdbx_seq_one_letter_code
_entity_poly.pdbx_strand_id
1 'polypeptide(L)'
;MSIPLLRLIQTATTRSRPNNPLYTLQISCHVKPNASNNREGITSITADRVDVCVAAVPRKGEANAAVSRVMAQVFQVPKSNVEVIRGLKSREKTLAISELDIGKQSEDEYLQRARGILEGAVMQR
;
A
#
# COMPACT_ATOMS: atom_id res chain seq x y z
N MET A 1 1.41 10.23 19.72
CA MET A 1 2.24 9.23 19.02
C MET A 1 1.72 9.12 17.59
N SER A 2 2.40 9.73 16.63
CA SER A 2 2.08 9.69 15.19
C SER A 2 2.32 8.28 14.64
N ILE A 3 1.34 7.70 13.95
CA ILE A 3 1.51 6.41 13.28
C ILE A 3 2.14 6.73 11.92
N PRO A 4 3.32 6.17 11.58
CA PRO A 4 3.91 6.45 10.29
C PRO A 4 3.02 5.87 9.17
N LEU A 5 2.68 6.70 8.19
CA LEU A 5 1.99 6.35 6.93
C LEU A 5 2.56 5.07 6.31
N LEU A 6 3.89 4.98 6.30
CA LEU A 6 4.69 3.93 5.70
C LEU A 6 5.65 3.41 6.75
N ARG A 7 5.65 2.09 6.95
CA ARG A 7 6.59 1.42 7.86
C ARG A 7 7.33 0.35 7.09
N LEU A 8 8.64 0.52 6.95
CA LEU A 8 9.49 -0.53 6.43
C LEU A 8 9.87 -1.50 7.56
N ILE A 9 9.79 -2.80 7.29
CA ILE A 9 10.20 -3.85 8.21
C ILE A 9 11.16 -4.75 7.45
N GLN A 10 12.39 -4.88 7.93
CA GLN A 10 13.33 -5.84 7.38
C GLN A 10 12.85 -7.26 7.69
N THR A 11 12.62 -8.04 6.64
CA THR A 11 12.27 -9.45 6.71
C THR A 11 13.44 -10.31 6.23
N ALA A 12 13.66 -11.44 6.88
CA ALA A 12 14.71 -12.36 6.47
C ALA A 12 14.47 -12.88 5.03
N THR A 13 15.56 -13.17 4.34
CA THR A 13 15.63 -13.55 2.92
C THR A 13 14.68 -14.70 2.58
N THR A 14 13.91 -14.60 1.48
CA THR A 14 13.27 -15.80 0.93
C THR A 14 14.36 -16.77 0.45
N ARG A 15 14.03 -18.07 0.45
CA ARG A 15 14.89 -19.18 0.00
C ARG A 15 15.51 -19.01 -1.40
N SER A 16 15.10 -18.01 -2.18
CA SER A 16 15.43 -17.90 -3.61
C SER A 16 16.55 -16.90 -3.95
N ARG A 17 16.96 -15.99 -3.05
CA ARG A 17 18.07 -15.04 -3.34
C ARG A 17 18.95 -14.79 -2.11
N PRO A 18 20.17 -15.34 -2.06
CA PRO A 18 21.00 -15.35 -0.84
C PRO A 18 21.75 -14.04 -0.54
N ASN A 19 21.58 -12.95 -1.31
CA ASN A 19 22.51 -11.81 -1.25
C ASN A 19 21.93 -10.45 -0.80
N ASN A 20 20.60 -10.27 -0.75
CA ASN A 20 20.00 -9.01 -0.27
C ASN A 20 18.92 -9.26 0.80
N PRO A 21 18.91 -8.50 1.91
CA PRO A 21 17.79 -8.51 2.85
C PRO A 21 16.53 -8.00 2.16
N LEU A 22 15.40 -8.67 2.42
CA LEU A 22 14.11 -8.27 1.87
C LEU A 22 13.38 -7.39 2.85
N TYR A 23 12.57 -6.50 2.34
CA TYR A 23 11.80 -5.59 3.18
C TYR A 23 10.32 -5.77 2.90
N THR A 24 9.55 -5.61 3.96
CA THR A 24 8.10 -5.53 3.92
C THR A 24 7.68 -4.11 4.25
N LEU A 25 7.04 -3.43 3.30
CA LEU A 25 6.48 -2.10 3.48
C LEU A 25 5.02 -2.21 3.94
N GLN A 26 4.74 -1.76 5.14
CA GLN A 26 3.39 -1.62 5.65
C GLN A 26 2.85 -0.22 5.34
N ILE A 27 1.65 -0.16 4.77
CA ILE A 27 0.99 1.06 4.34
C ILE A 27 -0.37 1.12 4.99
N SER A 28 -0.59 2.16 5.80
CA SER A 28 -1.90 2.42 6.39
C SER A 28 -2.74 3.22 5.40
N CYS A 29 -3.89 2.66 5.02
CA CYS A 29 -4.83 3.33 4.13
C CYS A 29 -6.27 3.20 4.64
N HIS A 30 -7.06 4.19 4.32
CA HIS A 30 -8.46 4.27 4.66
C HIS A 30 -9.28 4.07 3.40
N VAL A 31 -9.90 2.90 3.30
CA VAL A 31 -10.69 2.50 2.14
C VAL A 31 -12.13 2.97 2.33
N LYS A 32 -12.60 3.82 1.42
CA LYS A 32 -13.98 4.24 1.28
C LYS A 32 -14.65 3.39 0.18
N PRO A 33 -15.38 2.33 0.56
CA PRO A 33 -16.08 1.49 -0.41
C PRO A 33 -17.31 2.23 -0.95
N ASN A 34 -17.95 1.66 -1.98
CA ASN A 34 -19.15 2.23 -2.61
C ASN A 34 -18.89 3.59 -3.29
N ALA A 35 -17.67 3.80 -3.80
CA ALA A 35 -17.38 4.91 -4.69
C ALA A 35 -17.94 4.65 -6.09
N SER A 36 -18.10 5.71 -6.88
CA SER A 36 -18.46 5.54 -8.29
C SER A 36 -17.26 4.96 -9.05
N ASN A 37 -17.49 4.11 -10.06
CA ASN A 37 -16.40 3.47 -10.83
C ASN A 37 -15.43 4.51 -11.45
N ASN A 38 -15.93 5.70 -11.76
CA ASN A 38 -15.13 6.80 -12.30
C ASN A 38 -14.32 7.57 -11.23
N ARG A 39 -14.56 7.30 -9.94
CA ARG A 39 -13.90 7.89 -8.75
C ARG A 39 -13.10 6.87 -7.95
N GLU A 40 -12.81 5.70 -8.53
CA GLU A 40 -11.92 4.72 -7.92
C GLU A 40 -10.47 5.20 -8.01
N GLY A 41 -9.77 5.25 -6.87
CA GLY A 41 -8.38 5.68 -6.77
C GLY A 41 -8.02 6.33 -5.43
N ILE A 42 -6.80 6.88 -5.34
CA ILE A 42 -6.34 7.62 -4.17
C ILE A 42 -6.98 9.01 -4.19
N THR A 43 -7.76 9.33 -3.14
CA THR A 43 -8.47 10.61 -3.03
C THR A 43 -7.64 11.67 -2.32
N SER A 44 -6.91 11.28 -1.28
CA SER A 44 -6.06 12.18 -0.52
C SER A 44 -5.02 11.40 0.28
N ILE A 45 -3.90 12.04 0.61
CA ILE A 45 -2.87 11.47 1.46
C ILE A 45 -2.69 12.38 2.65
N THR A 46 -2.84 11.81 3.83
CA THR A 46 -2.57 12.47 5.10
C THR A 46 -1.21 12.00 5.63
N ALA A 47 -0.59 12.73 6.55
CA ALA A 47 0.68 12.35 7.17
C ALA A 47 0.66 10.96 7.89
N ASP A 48 -0.53 10.47 8.24
CA ASP A 48 -0.74 9.24 9.02
C ASP A 48 -1.38 8.10 8.19
N ARG A 49 -2.07 8.43 7.09
CA ARG A 49 -2.86 7.46 6.30
C ARG A 49 -3.16 7.92 4.87
N VAL A 50 -3.35 6.97 3.95
CA VAL A 50 -3.79 7.22 2.57
C VAL A 50 -5.30 6.99 2.43
N ASP A 51 -6.09 7.97 2.02
CA ASP A 51 -7.51 7.78 1.70
C ASP A 51 -7.67 7.25 0.27
N VAL A 52 -8.26 6.07 0.14
CA VAL A 52 -8.52 5.39 -1.14
C VAL A 52 -10.01 5.16 -1.30
N CYS A 53 -10.57 5.62 -2.40
CA CYS A 53 -11.94 5.29 -2.78
C CYS A 53 -11.92 4.08 -3.72
N VAL A 54 -12.77 3.09 -3.46
CA VAL A 54 -12.93 1.93 -4.34
C VAL A 54 -14.38 1.78 -4.73
N ALA A 55 -14.62 1.40 -5.99
CA ALA A 55 -15.98 1.13 -6.47
C ALA A 55 -16.51 -0.20 -5.95
N ALA A 56 -15.61 -1.05 -5.47
CA ALA A 56 -15.93 -2.32 -4.85
C ALA A 56 -16.90 -2.16 -3.66
N VAL A 57 -17.88 -3.07 -3.64
CA VAL A 57 -18.85 -3.20 -2.55
C VAL A 57 -18.12 -3.76 -1.31
N PRO A 58 -18.46 -3.35 -0.08
CA PRO A 58 -17.90 -3.94 1.14
C PRO A 58 -18.47 -5.33 1.43
N ARG A 59 -18.62 -6.20 0.42
CA ARG A 59 -19.07 -7.59 0.55
C ARG A 59 -17.91 -8.53 0.20
N LYS A 60 -17.68 -9.53 1.06
CA LYS A 60 -16.77 -10.68 0.84
C LYS A 60 -15.41 -10.37 0.19
N GLY A 61 -14.71 -9.33 0.66
CA GLY A 61 -13.32 -9.08 0.26
C GLY A 61 -13.09 -8.43 -1.09
N GLU A 62 -14.14 -8.01 -1.83
CA GLU A 62 -13.97 -7.25 -3.07
C GLU A 62 -13.22 -5.93 -2.81
N ALA A 63 -13.54 -5.24 -1.72
CA ALA A 63 -12.80 -4.05 -1.30
C ALA A 63 -11.32 -4.33 -0.95
N ASN A 64 -10.93 -5.58 -0.66
CA ASN A 64 -9.53 -5.96 -0.46
C ASN A 64 -8.83 -6.15 -1.80
N ALA A 65 -9.51 -6.82 -2.74
CA ALA A 65 -8.99 -7.01 -4.09
C ALA A 65 -8.82 -5.67 -4.83
N ALA A 66 -9.79 -4.76 -4.69
CA ALA A 66 -9.73 -3.44 -5.31
C ALA A 66 -8.59 -2.59 -4.74
N VAL A 67 -8.45 -2.49 -3.40
CA VAL A 67 -7.36 -1.70 -2.80
C VAL A 67 -5.99 -2.30 -3.11
N SER A 68 -5.85 -3.63 -3.08
CA SER A 68 -4.60 -4.31 -3.48
C SER A 68 -4.26 -4.01 -4.94
N ARG A 69 -5.26 -4.01 -5.84
CA ARG A 69 -5.07 -3.65 -7.25
C ARG A 69 -4.63 -2.20 -7.43
N VAL A 70 -5.29 -1.24 -6.77
CA VAL A 70 -4.93 0.18 -6.84
C VAL A 70 -3.49 0.37 -6.35
N MET A 71 -3.15 -0.16 -5.18
CA MET A 71 -1.80 -0.06 -4.62
C MET A 71 -0.74 -0.75 -5.50
N ALA A 72 -1.05 -1.93 -6.03
CA ALA A 72 -0.17 -2.66 -6.94
C ALA A 72 0.14 -1.85 -8.21
N GLN A 73 -0.85 -1.15 -8.77
CA GLN A 73 -0.65 -0.29 -9.94
C GLN A 73 0.18 0.94 -9.61
N VAL A 74 -0.07 1.58 -8.45
CA VAL A 74 0.66 2.78 -8.02
C VAL A 74 2.14 2.48 -7.77
N PHE A 75 2.43 1.38 -7.07
CA PHE A 75 3.80 0.96 -6.77
C PHE A 75 4.45 0.10 -7.86
N GLN A 76 3.72 -0.22 -8.93
CA GLN A 76 4.13 -1.15 -9.99
C GLN A 76 4.66 -2.50 -9.46
N VAL A 77 4.08 -2.97 -8.35
CA VAL A 77 4.43 -4.25 -7.73
C VAL A 77 3.39 -5.31 -8.10
N PRO A 78 3.78 -6.59 -8.16
CA PRO A 78 2.82 -7.66 -8.39
C PRO A 78 1.84 -7.76 -7.22
N LYS A 79 0.57 -8.05 -7.53
CA LYS A 79 -0.49 -8.27 -6.53
C LYS A 79 -0.15 -9.36 -5.50
N SER A 80 0.70 -10.32 -5.87
CA SER A 80 1.17 -11.39 -4.98
C SER A 80 2.02 -10.85 -3.82
N ASN A 81 2.63 -9.69 -4.00
CA ASN A 81 3.45 -9.05 -2.99
C ASN A 81 2.62 -8.16 -2.07
N VAL A 82 1.41 -7.78 -2.50
CA VAL A 82 0.53 -6.83 -1.80
C VAL A 82 -0.57 -7.60 -1.06
N GLU A 83 -0.44 -7.70 0.25
CA GLU A 83 -1.39 -8.39 1.11
C GLU A 83 -2.05 -7.44 2.11
N VAL A 84 -3.32 -7.65 2.42
CA VAL A 84 -4.02 -6.89 3.46
C VAL A 84 -3.85 -7.61 4.81
N ILE A 85 -2.90 -7.16 5.62
CA ILE A 85 -2.58 -7.76 6.93
C ILE A 85 -3.53 -7.29 8.04
N ARG A 86 -4.18 -6.13 7.88
CA ARG A 86 -5.08 -5.55 8.88
C ARG A 86 -6.26 -4.85 8.23
N GLY A 87 -7.40 -4.82 8.91
CA GLY A 87 -8.58 -4.11 8.43
C GLY A 87 -9.51 -4.92 7.52
N LEU A 88 -9.49 -6.26 7.60
CA LEU A 88 -10.37 -7.12 6.80
C LEU A 88 -11.87 -6.83 7.02
N LYS A 89 -12.24 -6.36 8.22
CA LYS A 89 -13.61 -5.98 8.60
C LYS A 89 -13.81 -4.47 8.82
N SER A 90 -12.77 -3.66 8.61
CA SER A 90 -12.78 -2.21 8.88
C SER A 90 -12.53 -1.39 7.61
N ARG A 91 -12.91 -0.12 7.65
CA ARG A 91 -12.59 0.85 6.59
C ARG A 91 -11.09 1.19 6.58
N GLU A 92 -10.48 1.22 7.77
CA GLU A 92 -9.03 1.35 7.91
C GLU A 92 -8.37 0.00 7.65
N LYS A 93 -7.46 -0.02 6.67
CA LYS A 93 -6.73 -1.20 6.22
C LYS A 93 -5.24 -0.95 6.25
N THR A 94 -4.50 -2.00 6.56
CA THR A 94 -3.04 -1.98 6.46
C THR A 94 -2.65 -2.99 5.39
N LEU A 95 -2.03 -2.50 4.32
CA LEU A 95 -1.41 -3.34 3.32
C LEU A 95 0.03 -3.59 3.70
N ALA A 96 0.53 -4.78 3.44
CA ALA A 96 1.93 -5.14 3.52
C ALA A 96 2.39 -5.50 2.11
N ILE A 97 3.44 -4.83 1.66
CA ILE A 97 4.11 -5.12 0.39
C ILE A 97 5.40 -5.85 0.72
N SER A 98 5.45 -7.14 0.45
CA SER A 98 6.62 -7.98 0.70
C SER A 98 7.56 -8.04 -0.51
N GLU A 99 8.77 -8.57 -0.28
CA GLU A 99 9.81 -8.72 -1.31
C GLU A 99 10.29 -7.40 -1.92
N LEU A 100 10.36 -6.34 -1.12
CA LEU A 100 10.95 -5.08 -1.55
C LEU A 100 12.47 -5.13 -1.39
N ASP A 101 13.16 -4.90 -2.50
CA ASP A 101 14.61 -4.72 -2.52
C ASP A 101 14.92 -3.23 -2.50
N ILE A 102 15.41 -2.73 -1.37
CA ILE A 102 15.94 -1.35 -1.28
C ILE A 102 17.41 -1.26 -1.68
N GLY A 103 18.07 -2.40 -1.96
CA GLY A 103 19.45 -2.46 -2.39
C GLY A 103 20.39 -1.72 -1.42
N LYS A 104 21.07 -0.69 -1.92
CA LYS A 104 21.97 0.20 -1.13
C LYS A 104 21.30 1.49 -0.65
N GLN A 105 20.03 1.72 -0.97
CA GLN A 105 19.34 2.95 -0.58
C GLN A 105 18.90 2.87 0.88
N SER A 106 18.95 4.01 1.58
CA SER A 106 18.43 4.12 2.96
C SER A 106 16.93 3.88 2.98
N GLU A 107 16.44 3.29 4.08
CA GLU A 107 15.00 3.04 4.30
C GLU A 107 14.19 4.33 4.14
N ASP A 108 14.71 5.43 4.69
CA ASP A 108 14.07 6.75 4.63
C ASP A 108 13.93 7.27 3.19
N GLU A 109 14.95 7.10 2.36
CA GLU A 109 14.97 7.53 0.97
C GLU A 109 13.92 6.78 0.13
N TYR A 110 13.77 5.48 0.41
CA TYR A 110 12.72 4.67 -0.21
C TYR A 110 11.32 5.07 0.25
N LEU A 111 11.13 5.33 1.55
CA LEU A 111 9.87 5.81 2.10
C LEU A 111 9.48 7.16 1.49
N GLN A 112 10.45 8.06 1.32
CA GLN A 112 10.24 9.36 0.70
C GLN A 112 9.87 9.23 -0.78
N ARG A 113 10.55 8.35 -1.53
CA ARG A 113 10.20 8.05 -2.92
C ARG A 113 8.79 7.43 -3.03
N ALA A 114 8.50 6.43 -2.19
CA ALA A 114 7.21 5.76 -2.13
C ALA A 114 6.07 6.75 -1.84
N ARG A 115 6.29 7.67 -0.90
CA ARG A 115 5.36 8.77 -0.62
C ARG A 115 5.19 9.68 -1.83
N GLY A 116 6.25 10.08 -2.50
CA GLY A 116 6.17 10.91 -3.71
C GLY A 116 5.36 10.25 -4.84
N ILE A 117 5.50 8.94 -5.02
CA ILE A 117 4.70 8.16 -5.99
C ILE A 117 3.22 8.17 -5.60
N LEU A 118 2.92 7.96 -4.31
CA LEU A 118 1.54 8.06 -3.80
C LEU A 118 0.97 9.46 -4.05
N GLU A 119 1.72 10.52 -3.71
CA GLU A 119 1.30 11.91 -3.91
C GLU A 119 1.05 12.25 -5.39
N GLY A 120 1.87 11.71 -6.29
CA GLY A 120 1.64 11.82 -7.73
C GLY A 120 0.45 10.98 -8.24
N ALA A 121 0.10 9.91 -7.54
CA ALA A 121 -1.02 9.04 -7.87
C ALA A 121 -2.37 9.48 -7.26
N VAL A 122 -2.38 10.53 -6.42
CA VAL A 122 -3.62 11.17 -5.98
C VAL A 122 -4.37 11.63 -7.22
N MET A 123 -5.64 11.26 -7.35
CA MET A 123 -6.48 11.65 -8.47
C MET A 123 -6.61 13.19 -8.53
N GLN A 124 -5.70 13.84 -9.26
CA GLN A 124 -5.92 15.16 -9.83
C GLN A 124 -6.67 14.97 -11.14
N ARG A 125 -8.00 14.84 -11.06
CA ARG A 125 -8.88 15.00 -12.22
C ARG A 125 -9.71 16.25 -12.05
#